data_AF-A0A2V8RGZ2-F1
#
_entry.id   AF-A0A2V8RGZ2-F1
#
_cell.length_a   1.000
_cell.length_b   1.000
_cell.length_c   1.000
_cell.angle_alpha   90.00
_cell.angle_beta   90.00
_cell.angle_gamma   90.00
#
_symmetry.space_group_name_H-M   'P 1'
#
loop_
_entity.id
_entity.type
_entity.pdbx_description
1 polymer ?
#
loop_
_entity_poly.entity_id
_entity_poly.type
_entity_poly.pdbx_seq_one_letter_code
_entity_poly.pdbx_strand_id
1 'polypeptide(L)'
;MKGQAKGVVLANGDEIYADVISSSVDPRLTFMKMVGQEHLPADFVEDIQRYKFRGSSGKVNLALDALPDFKCMPGPGPYLRGAVSISPSVEYMERAYDDAKYGRYSRRPYIDMVIPTLTDPSVAPPGKHVMSCFVQYAPYNLKEGNWDEQREEIGDTVIDTIAEHALVGRKYFSG
;
A
#
# COMPACT_ATOMS: atom_id res chain seq x y z
N MET A 1 -37.05 22.21 -0.33
CA MET A 1 -35.63 21.95 -0.09
C MET A 1 -35.30 20.54 -0.56
N LYS A 2 -35.03 20.36 -1.86
CA LYS A 2 -34.57 19.07 -2.42
C LYS A 2 -33.04 19.13 -2.53
N GLY A 3 -32.35 18.03 -2.22
CA GLY A 3 -30.89 17.92 -2.40
C GLY A 3 -30.02 18.22 -1.18
N GLN A 4 -30.54 18.17 0.06
CA GLN A 4 -29.74 18.26 1.29
C GLN A 4 -29.81 16.95 2.06
N ALA A 5 -28.67 16.37 2.41
CA ALA A 5 -28.61 15.23 3.33
C ALA A 5 -29.12 15.65 4.73
N LYS A 6 -29.83 14.74 5.40
CA LYS A 6 -30.47 15.00 6.71
C LYS A 6 -29.99 14.09 7.84
N GLY A 7 -29.16 13.12 7.50
CA GLY A 7 -28.71 12.10 8.42
C GLY A 7 -28.14 10.90 7.69
N VAL A 8 -27.91 9.84 8.43
CA VAL A 8 -27.47 8.54 7.92
C VAL A 8 -28.34 7.43 8.49
N VAL A 9 -28.52 6.37 7.72
CA VAL A 9 -29.18 5.14 8.17
C VAL A 9 -28.09 4.11 8.42
N LEU A 10 -28.07 3.54 9.63
CA LEU A 10 -27.15 2.48 10.00
C LEU A 10 -27.62 1.13 9.46
N ALA A 11 -26.72 0.14 9.43
CA ALA A 11 -27.05 -1.20 8.94
C ALA A 11 -28.17 -1.91 9.75
N ASN A 12 -28.37 -1.53 11.02
CA ASN A 12 -29.43 -2.04 11.87
C ASN A 12 -30.77 -1.29 11.69
N GLY A 13 -30.83 -0.28 10.82
CA GLY A 13 -32.02 0.53 10.55
C GLY A 13 -32.13 1.80 11.39
N ASP A 14 -31.24 2.03 12.37
CA ASP A 14 -31.28 3.25 13.17
C ASP A 14 -30.92 4.47 12.30
N GLU A 15 -31.61 5.59 12.57
CA GLU A 15 -31.41 6.85 11.86
C GLU A 15 -30.72 7.87 12.77
N ILE A 16 -29.60 8.42 12.31
CA ILE A 16 -28.89 9.50 12.99
C ILE A 16 -29.07 10.77 12.18
N TYR A 17 -29.76 11.75 12.76
CA TYR A 17 -30.03 13.05 12.13
C TYR A 17 -28.89 14.04 12.38
N ALA A 18 -28.55 14.81 11.34
CA ALA A 18 -27.56 15.88 11.41
C ALA A 18 -27.79 16.92 10.32
N ASP A 19 -27.46 18.18 10.61
CA ASP A 19 -27.52 19.27 9.63
C ASP A 19 -26.34 19.27 8.66
N VAL A 20 -25.22 18.65 9.06
CA VAL A 20 -23.99 18.52 8.27
C VAL A 20 -23.52 17.08 8.29
N ILE A 21 -23.31 16.51 7.10
CA ILE A 21 -22.80 15.15 6.91
C ILE A 21 -21.45 15.27 6.19
N SER A 22 -20.40 14.72 6.78
CA SER A 22 -19.07 14.64 6.17
C SER A 22 -18.68 13.17 6.03
N SER A 23 -18.45 12.72 4.80
CA SER A 23 -18.02 11.35 4.50
C SER A 23 -16.52 11.30 4.21
N SER A 24 -15.78 10.46 4.93
CA SER A 24 -14.39 10.10 4.62
C SER A 24 -14.27 8.79 3.83
N VAL A 25 -15.39 8.25 3.37
CA VAL A 25 -15.48 7.00 2.61
C VAL A 25 -15.13 7.25 1.15
N ASP A 26 -14.66 6.21 0.44
CA ASP A 26 -14.49 6.24 -1.01
C ASP A 26 -15.68 6.96 -1.71
N PRO A 27 -15.40 7.91 -2.62
CA PRO A 27 -16.45 8.71 -3.25
C PRO A 27 -17.43 7.86 -4.06
N ARG A 28 -17.01 6.75 -4.69
CA ARG A 28 -17.96 5.88 -5.38
C ARG A 28 -18.93 5.23 -4.39
N LEU A 29 -18.44 4.74 -3.26
CA LEU A 29 -19.30 4.15 -2.24
C LEU A 29 -20.24 5.19 -1.60
N THR A 30 -19.72 6.37 -1.27
CA THR A 30 -20.52 7.48 -0.73
C THR A 30 -21.63 7.88 -1.70
N PHE A 31 -21.29 8.23 -2.93
CA PHE A 31 -22.24 8.85 -3.85
C PHE A 31 -23.10 7.83 -4.61
N MET A 32 -22.53 6.71 -5.05
CA MET A 32 -23.26 5.74 -5.87
C MET A 32 -24.10 4.76 -5.05
N LYS A 33 -23.72 4.48 -3.80
CA LYS A 33 -24.41 3.50 -2.95
C LYS A 33 -25.10 4.12 -1.75
N MET A 34 -24.40 4.95 -0.96
CA MET A 34 -24.97 5.48 0.28
C MET A 34 -25.96 6.61 0.00
N VAL A 35 -25.62 7.55 -0.88
CA VAL A 35 -26.54 8.60 -1.34
C VAL A 35 -27.50 8.06 -2.39
N GLY A 36 -27.01 7.25 -3.34
CA GLY A 36 -27.77 6.75 -4.48
C GLY A 36 -27.63 7.65 -5.71
N GLN A 37 -27.19 7.07 -6.82
CA GLN A 37 -26.90 7.81 -8.06
C GLN A 37 -28.12 8.54 -8.63
N GLU A 38 -29.33 8.04 -8.40
CA GLU A 38 -30.61 8.62 -8.80
C GLU A 38 -30.92 9.95 -8.11
N HIS A 39 -30.24 10.25 -7.00
CA HIS A 39 -30.38 11.48 -6.25
C HIS A 39 -29.34 12.55 -6.64
N LEU A 40 -28.49 12.25 -7.63
CA LEU A 40 -27.36 13.07 -8.02
C LEU A 40 -27.50 13.62 -9.46
N PRO A 41 -26.92 14.79 -9.75
CA PRO A 41 -26.78 15.28 -11.12
C PRO A 41 -26.01 14.29 -12.02
N ALA A 42 -26.43 14.15 -13.27
CA ALA A 42 -25.88 13.14 -14.19
C ALA A 42 -24.40 13.37 -14.53
N ASP A 43 -23.99 14.63 -14.66
CA ASP A 43 -22.60 15.04 -14.87
C ASP A 43 -21.70 14.67 -13.68
N PHE A 44 -22.19 14.91 -12.45
CA PHE A 44 -21.48 14.50 -11.24
C PHE A 44 -21.34 12.97 -11.15
N VAL A 45 -22.38 12.23 -11.52
CA VAL A 45 -22.32 10.76 -11.57
C VAL A 45 -21.24 10.31 -12.56
N GLU A 46 -21.18 10.92 -13.74
CA GLU A 46 -20.17 10.63 -14.75
C GLU A 46 -18.74 10.89 -14.25
N ASP A 47 -18.51 12.01 -13.56
CA ASP A 47 -17.20 12.36 -12.98
C ASP A 47 -16.72 11.31 -11.98
N ILE A 48 -17.60 10.88 -11.07
CA ILE A 48 -17.29 9.87 -10.05
C ILE A 48 -17.05 8.48 -10.69
N GLN A 49 -17.75 8.15 -11.78
CA GLN A 49 -17.50 6.92 -12.52
C GLN A 49 -16.12 6.95 -13.21
N ARG A 50 -15.71 8.09 -13.76
CA ARG A 50 -14.40 8.26 -14.42
C ARG A 50 -13.22 8.31 -13.45
N TYR A 51 -13.45 8.61 -12.17
CA TYR A 51 -12.41 8.70 -11.14
C TYR A 51 -11.58 7.41 -11.04
N LYS A 52 -10.26 7.49 -11.29
CA LYS A 52 -9.34 6.34 -11.25
C LYS A 52 -8.57 6.34 -9.94
N PHE A 53 -8.74 5.28 -9.15
CA PHE A 53 -8.04 5.10 -7.86
C PHE A 53 -7.49 3.69 -7.69
N ARG A 54 -7.29 2.96 -8.80
CA ARG A 54 -6.73 1.60 -8.74
C ARG A 54 -5.34 1.68 -8.12
N GLY A 55 -5.23 1.21 -6.87
CA GLY A 55 -3.94 1.05 -6.20
C GLY A 55 -3.07 0.04 -6.95
N SER A 56 -1.77 0.33 -6.99
CA SER A 56 -0.77 -0.56 -7.58
C SER A 56 0.37 -0.82 -6.60
N SER A 57 0.10 -0.78 -5.30
CA SER A 57 1.11 -0.90 -4.26
C SER A 57 0.82 -2.04 -3.30
N GLY A 58 1.84 -2.82 -2.99
CA GLY A 58 1.85 -3.81 -1.92
C GLY A 58 2.61 -3.31 -0.72
N LYS A 59 2.37 -3.93 0.43
CA LYS A 59 3.14 -3.68 1.65
C LYS A 59 3.69 -4.99 2.18
N VAL A 60 4.99 -5.03 2.42
CA VAL A 60 5.68 -6.18 3.03
C VAL A 60 6.38 -5.68 4.28
N ASN A 61 6.02 -6.22 5.44
CA ASN A 61 6.67 -5.89 6.71
C ASN A 61 7.56 -7.05 7.13
N LEU A 62 8.81 -6.73 7.46
CA LEU A 62 9.80 -7.72 7.85
C LEU A 62 10.19 -7.50 9.31
N ALA A 63 10.15 -8.58 10.09
CA ALA A 63 10.79 -8.64 11.39
C ALA A 63 12.26 -9.05 11.21
N LEU A 64 13.17 -8.27 11.79
CA LEU A 64 14.60 -8.40 11.60
C LEU A 64 15.33 -8.58 12.94
N ASP A 65 16.29 -9.48 12.96
CA ASP A 65 17.23 -9.66 14.08
C ASP A 65 18.38 -8.65 14.08
N ALA A 66 18.62 -7.99 12.95
CA ALA A 66 19.66 -6.99 12.76
C ALA A 66 19.28 -6.04 11.62
N LEU A 67 19.84 -4.82 11.65
CA LEU A 67 19.67 -3.85 10.58
C LEU A 67 20.30 -4.36 9.27
N PRO A 68 19.73 -4.00 8.11
CA PRO A 68 20.35 -4.28 6.82
C PRO A 68 21.66 -3.51 6.65
N ASP A 69 22.64 -4.15 6.01
CA ASP A 69 23.90 -3.54 5.60
C ASP A 69 23.93 -3.38 4.08
N PHE A 70 23.68 -2.15 3.62
CA PHE A 70 23.49 -1.85 2.20
C PHE A 70 24.83 -1.74 1.46
N LYS A 71 24.96 -2.44 0.33
CA LYS A 71 26.21 -2.48 -0.46
C LYS A 71 26.67 -1.11 -0.96
N CYS A 72 25.73 -0.20 -1.25
CA CYS A 72 26.04 1.14 -1.74
C CYS A 72 26.49 2.12 -0.64
N MET A 73 26.16 1.84 0.62
CA MET A 73 26.55 2.63 1.78
C MET A 73 26.73 1.71 3.00
N PRO A 74 27.85 0.95 3.06
CA PRO A 74 28.02 -0.05 4.10
C PRO A 74 28.17 0.55 5.50
N GLY A 75 27.73 -0.22 6.50
CA GLY A 75 27.81 0.11 7.91
C GLY A 75 26.62 0.93 8.43
N PRO A 76 26.56 1.13 9.76
CA PRO A 76 25.49 1.91 10.37
C PRO A 76 25.57 3.38 9.96
N GLY A 77 24.43 4.04 9.82
CA GLY A 77 24.41 5.49 9.57
C GLY A 77 23.04 6.14 9.77
N PRO A 78 23.00 7.49 9.85
CA PRO A 78 21.76 8.24 10.01
C PRO A 78 20.74 7.99 8.89
N TYR A 79 21.21 7.62 7.70
CA TYR A 79 20.37 7.33 6.53
C TYR A 79 19.33 6.21 6.81
N LEU A 80 19.63 5.26 7.71
CA LEU A 80 18.70 4.19 8.10
C LEU A 80 17.46 4.71 8.85
N ARG A 81 17.51 5.92 9.42
CA ARG A 81 16.36 6.58 10.06
C ARG A 81 15.45 7.29 9.03
N GLY A 82 15.92 7.41 7.79
CA GLY A 82 15.15 7.96 6.67
C GLY A 82 14.47 6.86 5.85
N ALA A 83 14.08 7.24 4.63
CA ALA A 83 13.63 6.29 3.61
C ALA A 83 14.82 5.83 2.77
N VAL A 84 14.85 4.54 2.43
CA VAL A 84 15.82 3.93 1.51
C VAL A 84 15.03 3.33 0.36
N SER A 85 15.46 3.62 -0.87
CA SER A 85 14.75 3.13 -2.05
C SER A 85 15.66 2.25 -2.91
N ILE A 86 15.13 1.12 -3.39
CA ILE A 86 15.73 0.29 -4.44
C ILE A 86 15.10 0.70 -5.77
N SER A 87 15.81 1.54 -6.51
CA SER A 87 15.40 2.07 -7.81
C SER A 87 16.62 2.31 -8.72
N PRO A 88 17.32 1.24 -9.16
CA PRO A 88 18.66 1.37 -9.75
C PRO A 88 18.74 2.22 -11.02
N SER A 89 17.66 2.27 -11.81
CA SER A 89 17.57 3.09 -13.00
C SER A 89 16.11 3.34 -13.42
N VAL A 90 15.89 4.24 -14.38
CA VAL A 90 14.56 4.46 -14.98
C VAL A 90 14.08 3.20 -15.69
N GLU A 91 14.95 2.54 -16.45
CA GLU A 91 14.63 1.31 -17.19
C GLU A 91 14.27 0.15 -16.24
N TYR A 92 14.81 0.13 -15.02
CA TYR A 92 14.39 -0.82 -13.99
C TYR A 92 12.93 -0.56 -13.58
N MET A 93 12.57 0.69 -13.32
CA MET A 93 11.21 1.06 -12.91
C MET A 93 10.20 0.84 -14.05
N GLU A 94 10.57 1.12 -15.30
CA GLU A 94 9.72 0.85 -16.47
C GLU A 94 9.45 -0.65 -16.63
N ARG A 95 10.49 -1.49 -16.52
CA ARG A 95 10.31 -2.95 -16.56
C ARG A 95 9.44 -3.45 -15.41
N ALA A 96 9.59 -2.86 -14.22
CA ALA A 96 8.76 -3.21 -13.07
C ALA A 96 7.29 -2.83 -13.30
N TYR A 97 7.04 -1.67 -13.92
CA TYR A 97 5.70 -1.25 -14.34
C TYR A 97 5.09 -2.14 -15.42
N ASP A 98 5.89 -2.60 -16.39
CA ASP A 98 5.39 -3.45 -17.49
C ASP A 98 4.74 -4.73 -16.97
N ASP A 99 5.31 -5.39 -15.95
CA ASP A 99 4.67 -6.56 -15.32
C ASP A 99 3.27 -6.24 -14.79
N ALA A 100 3.12 -5.13 -14.07
CA ALA A 100 1.84 -4.68 -13.52
C ALA A 100 0.84 -4.26 -14.60
N LYS A 101 1.31 -3.66 -15.71
CA LYS A 101 0.49 -3.36 -16.88
C LYS A 101 -0.14 -4.62 -17.47
N TYR A 102 0.54 -5.76 -17.40
CA TYR A 102 0.02 -7.06 -17.81
C TYR A 102 -0.65 -7.85 -16.67
N GLY A 103 -0.94 -7.19 -15.54
CA GLY A 103 -1.69 -7.75 -14.41
C GLY A 103 -0.90 -8.70 -13.52
N ARG A 104 0.43 -8.64 -13.55
CA ARG A 104 1.30 -9.42 -12.65
C ARG A 104 2.00 -8.49 -11.67
N TYR A 105 2.36 -8.96 -10.48
CA TYR A 105 3.27 -8.19 -9.64
C TYR A 105 4.67 -8.16 -10.27
N SER A 106 5.44 -7.10 -10.01
CA SER A 106 6.80 -6.99 -10.53
C SER A 106 7.72 -8.04 -9.90
N ARG A 107 8.48 -8.74 -10.74
CA ARG A 107 9.54 -9.68 -10.29
C ARG A 107 10.79 -8.98 -9.77
N ARG A 108 10.95 -7.69 -10.07
CA ARG A 108 12.04 -6.83 -9.61
C ARG A 108 11.43 -5.48 -9.26
N PRO A 109 10.72 -5.39 -8.13
CA PRO A 109 9.91 -4.24 -7.81
C PRO A 109 10.77 -3.02 -7.43
N TYR A 110 10.24 -1.83 -7.69
CA TYR A 110 10.65 -0.64 -6.95
C TYR A 110 10.21 -0.82 -5.49
N ILE A 111 11.15 -0.68 -4.56
CA ILE A 111 10.89 -0.83 -3.12
C ILE A 111 11.32 0.44 -2.43
N ASP A 112 10.40 1.08 -1.71
CA ASP A 112 10.73 2.13 -0.75
C ASP A 112 10.58 1.56 0.66
N MET A 113 11.58 1.72 1.51
CA MET A 113 11.61 1.09 2.83
C MET A 113 12.02 2.03 3.95
N VAL A 114 11.44 1.80 5.12
CA VAL A 114 11.72 2.53 6.36
C VAL A 114 11.89 1.55 7.52
N ILE A 115 12.71 1.91 8.50
CA ILE A 115 12.95 1.10 9.71
C ILE A 115 12.46 1.89 10.94
N PRO A 116 11.14 1.90 11.22
CA PRO A 116 10.54 2.76 12.25
C PRO A 116 11.12 2.54 13.65
N THR A 117 11.64 1.35 13.96
CA THR A 117 12.22 1.05 15.29
C THR A 117 13.46 1.90 15.62
N LEU A 118 14.09 2.53 14.63
CA LEU A 118 15.20 3.47 14.84
C LEU A 118 14.75 4.86 15.29
N THR A 119 13.46 5.18 15.11
CA THR A 119 12.83 6.43 15.55
C THR A 119 11.97 6.20 16.79
N ASP A 120 11.19 5.12 16.80
CA ASP A 120 10.37 4.69 17.93
C ASP A 120 10.70 3.23 18.30
N PRO A 121 11.57 3.00 19.30
CA PRO A 121 11.92 1.64 19.72
C PRO A 121 10.75 0.81 20.29
N SER A 122 9.61 1.42 20.62
CA SER A 122 8.47 0.70 21.22
C SER A 122 7.71 -0.19 20.24
N VAL A 123 7.90 0.00 18.93
CA VAL A 123 7.20 -0.77 17.88
C VAL A 123 7.80 -2.16 17.62
N ALA A 124 8.85 -2.54 18.36
CA ALA A 124 9.42 -3.89 18.33
C ALA A 124 10.02 -4.29 19.69
N PRO A 125 10.21 -5.60 19.95
CA PRO A 125 10.96 -6.06 21.11
C PRO A 125 12.42 -5.54 21.13
N PRO A 126 13.06 -5.45 22.32
CA PRO A 126 14.46 -5.04 22.42
C PRO A 126 15.40 -5.87 21.53
N GLY A 127 16.26 -5.18 20.78
CA GLY A 127 17.21 -5.82 19.85
C GLY A 127 16.58 -6.38 18.56
N LYS A 128 15.29 -6.13 18.31
CA LYS A 128 14.61 -6.46 17.05
C LYS A 128 14.28 -5.19 16.28
N HIS A 129 14.11 -5.34 14.96
CA HIS A 129 13.71 -4.25 14.09
C HIS A 129 12.52 -4.65 13.23
N VAL A 130 11.68 -3.66 12.91
CA VAL A 130 10.65 -3.79 11.88
C VAL A 130 11.12 -2.96 10.70
N MET A 131 11.13 -3.56 9.51
CA MET A 131 11.34 -2.85 8.25
C MET A 131 10.05 -2.91 7.45
N SER A 132 9.49 -1.75 7.13
CA SER A 132 8.26 -1.62 6.35
C SER A 132 8.63 -1.28 4.92
N CYS A 133 8.24 -2.16 3.98
CA CYS A 133 8.53 -2.02 2.56
C CYS A 133 7.25 -1.67 1.81
N PHE A 134 7.24 -0.51 1.18
CA PHE A 134 6.24 -0.10 0.21
C PHE A 134 6.70 -0.54 -1.18
N VAL A 135 5.96 -1.44 -1.79
CA VAL A 135 6.32 -2.15 -3.01
C VAL A 135 5.45 -1.64 -4.14
N GLN A 136 6.04 -0.99 -5.13
CA GLN A 136 5.29 -0.52 -6.29
C GLN A 136 5.08 -1.65 -7.30
N TYR A 137 4.01 -1.49 -8.10
CA TYR A 137 3.63 -2.37 -9.20
C TYR A 137 3.11 -3.74 -8.73
N ALA A 138 2.24 -3.70 -7.72
CA ALA A 138 1.40 -4.80 -7.25
C ALA A 138 -0.07 -4.47 -7.57
N PRO A 139 -0.61 -4.91 -8.73
CA PRO A 139 -1.94 -4.51 -9.17
C PRO A 139 -3.04 -5.07 -8.26
N TYR A 140 -4.11 -4.29 -8.03
CA TYR A 140 -5.23 -4.70 -7.16
C TYR A 140 -5.85 -6.06 -7.56
N ASN A 141 -6.05 -6.28 -8.86
CA ASN A 141 -6.46 -7.57 -9.41
C ASN A 141 -5.29 -8.16 -10.19
N LEU A 142 -4.94 -9.39 -9.85
CA LEU A 142 -3.96 -10.17 -10.60
C LEU A 142 -4.63 -10.77 -11.84
N LYS A 143 -3.86 -10.96 -12.91
CA LYS A 143 -4.30 -11.60 -14.15
C LYS A 143 -4.60 -13.09 -13.91
N GLU A 144 -3.82 -13.73 -13.06
CA GLU A 144 -3.91 -15.14 -12.69
C GLU A 144 -3.84 -15.25 -11.16
N GLY A 145 -4.73 -16.05 -10.57
CA GLY A 145 -4.81 -16.24 -9.12
C GLY A 145 -5.35 -15.03 -8.34
N ASN A 146 -5.08 -15.02 -7.05
CA ASN A 146 -5.43 -13.93 -6.14
C ASN A 146 -4.29 -13.65 -5.14
N TRP A 147 -4.42 -12.56 -4.39
CA TRP A 147 -3.38 -12.15 -3.45
C TRP A 147 -3.18 -13.09 -2.27
N ASP A 148 -4.20 -13.87 -1.88
CA ASP A 148 -4.04 -14.85 -0.81
C ASP A 148 -3.11 -16.00 -1.26
N GLU A 149 -3.22 -16.42 -2.53
CA GLU A 149 -2.36 -17.44 -3.13
C GLU A 149 -0.94 -16.94 -3.41
N GLN A 150 -0.77 -15.70 -3.84
CA GLN A 150 0.54 -15.14 -4.22
C GLN A 150 1.25 -14.38 -3.10
N ARG A 151 0.68 -14.38 -1.88
CA ARG A 151 1.18 -13.61 -0.74
C ARG A 151 2.60 -13.95 -0.33
N GLU A 152 2.94 -15.24 -0.31
CA GLU A 152 4.27 -15.70 0.06
C GLU A 152 5.27 -15.38 -1.05
N GLU A 153 4.91 -15.62 -2.31
CA GLU A 153 5.80 -15.38 -3.47
C GLU A 153 6.19 -13.90 -3.63
N ILE A 154 5.26 -12.95 -3.40
CA ILE A 154 5.60 -11.53 -3.41
C ILE A 154 6.51 -11.17 -2.23
N GLY A 155 6.29 -11.78 -1.07
CA GLY A 155 7.14 -11.63 0.10
C GLY A 155 8.58 -12.05 -0.19
N ASP A 156 8.75 -13.23 -0.79
CA ASP A 156 10.03 -13.77 -1.22
C ASP A 156 10.68 -12.88 -2.28
N THR A 157 9.92 -12.45 -3.29
CA THR A 157 10.40 -11.53 -4.34
C THR A 157 10.99 -10.24 -3.75
N VAL A 158 10.31 -9.66 -2.76
CA VAL A 158 10.77 -8.46 -2.04
C VAL A 158 12.03 -8.75 -1.23
N ILE A 159 12.06 -9.88 -0.53
CA ILE A 159 13.20 -10.32 0.28
C ILE A 159 14.44 -10.54 -0.59
N ASP A 160 14.28 -11.23 -1.71
CA ASP A 160 15.33 -11.53 -2.68
C ASP A 160 15.87 -10.25 -3.31
N THR A 161 14.98 -9.35 -3.73
CA THR A 161 15.37 -8.04 -4.27
C THR A 161 16.18 -7.24 -3.25
N ILE A 162 15.78 -7.23 -1.97
CA ILE A 162 16.57 -6.57 -0.92
C ILE A 162 17.93 -7.28 -0.74
N ALA A 163 17.98 -8.61 -0.78
CA ALA A 163 19.22 -9.38 -0.63
C ALA A 163 20.23 -9.13 -1.77
N GLU A 164 19.77 -8.76 -2.97
CA GLU A 164 20.64 -8.29 -4.06
C GLU A 164 21.38 -7.00 -3.69
N HIS A 165 20.81 -6.16 -2.83
CA HIS A 165 21.32 -4.83 -2.49
C HIS A 165 21.88 -4.69 -1.07
N ALA A 166 21.55 -5.61 -0.16
CA ALA A 166 21.96 -5.56 1.24
C ALA A 166 22.17 -6.96 1.84
N LEU A 167 23.10 -7.06 2.79
CA LEU A 167 23.11 -8.20 3.71
C LEU A 167 22.01 -7.97 4.75
N VAL A 168 21.16 -8.96 4.98
CA VAL A 168 20.05 -8.84 5.93
C VAL A 168 20.13 -9.97 6.94
N GLY A 169 19.93 -9.65 8.23
CA GLY A 169 19.84 -10.65 9.30
C GLY A 169 18.68 -11.65 9.09
N ARG A 170 18.66 -12.76 9.85
CA ARG A 170 17.59 -13.77 9.77
C ARG A 170 16.20 -13.11 9.87
N LYS A 171 15.27 -13.55 9.00
CA LYS A 171 13.97 -12.89 8.77
C LYS A 171 12.81 -13.81 9.17
N TYR A 172 11.74 -13.19 9.66
CA TYR A 172 10.41 -13.79 9.71
C TYR A 172 9.43 -12.84 8.98
N PHE A 173 8.62 -13.38 8.08
CA PHE A 173 7.56 -12.63 7.41
C PHE A 173 6.46 -12.31 8.43
N SER A 174 6.16 -11.03 8.66
CA SER A 174 5.02 -10.62 9.47
C SER A 174 3.93 -10.08 8.55
N GLY A 175 2.75 -10.65 8.72
CA GLY A 175 1.68 -10.62 7.74
C GLY A 175 1.06 -9.29 7.37
#